data_AF-A0A6J5GT39-F1
#
_entry.id   AF-A0A6J5GT39-F1
#
_cell.length_a   1.000
_cell.length_b   1.000
_cell.length_c   1.000
_cell.angle_alpha   90.00
_cell.angle_beta   90.00
_cell.angle_gamma   90.00
#
_symmetry.space_group_name_H-M   'P 1'
#
loop_
_entity.id
_entity.type
_entity.pdbx_description
1 polymer ?
#
loop_
_entity_poly.entity_id
_entity_poly.type
_entity_poly.pdbx_seq_one_letter_code
_entity_poly.pdbx_strand_id
1 'polypeptide(L)'
;MLDDLGLVPAAEWFSGQFSARYGVRVIRQVDADDIDFQPETATVVFRVVQEAMSNIARHSGAPEVMLEIARDGPNCIVSVADNGRGCASDKRPARNSFAPAGHA
;
A
#
# COMPACT_ATOMS: atom_id res chain seq x y z
N MET A 1 -1.18 18.32 1.16
CA MET A 1 -1.74 17.34 0.18
C MET A 1 -2.51 16.23 0.89
N LEU A 2 -1.89 15.47 1.81
CA LEU A 2 -2.66 14.55 2.69
C LEU A 2 -3.63 15.33 3.59
N ASP A 3 -3.14 16.41 4.21
CA ASP A 3 -3.92 17.26 5.12
C ASP A 3 -5.00 18.09 4.39
N ASP A 4 -4.92 18.21 3.06
CA ASP A 4 -5.80 19.07 2.25
C ASP A 4 -6.79 18.26 1.39
N LEU A 5 -6.40 17.06 0.93
CA LEU A 5 -7.15 16.26 -0.05
C LEU A 5 -7.49 14.85 0.47
N GLY A 6 -6.98 14.44 1.62
CA GLY A 6 -7.21 13.12 2.20
C GLY A 6 -6.27 12.03 1.69
N LEU A 7 -6.44 10.81 2.24
CA LEU A 7 -5.52 9.69 2.03
C LEU A 7 -5.46 9.22 0.58
N VAL A 8 -6.61 9.14 -0.09
CA VAL A 8 -6.70 8.55 -1.43
C VAL A 8 -5.96 9.39 -2.47
N PRO A 9 -6.20 10.71 -2.60
CA PRO A 9 -5.40 11.54 -3.52
C PRO A 9 -3.91 11.55 -3.16
N ALA A 10 -3.57 11.47 -1.87
CA ALA A 10 -2.19 11.38 -1.42
C ALA A 10 -1.49 10.09 -1.88
N ALA A 11 -2.17 8.96 -1.72
CA ALA A 11 -1.68 7.64 -2.14
C ALA A 11 -1.55 7.53 -3.66
N GLU A 12 -2.51 8.08 -4.42
CA GLU A 12 -2.47 8.09 -5.87
C GLU A 12 -1.27 8.88 -6.42
N TRP A 13 -1.08 10.10 -5.92
CA TRP A 13 0.03 10.95 -6.31
C TRP A 13 1.37 10.31 -5.94
N PHE A 14 1.49 9.79 -4.71
CA PHE A 14 2.71 9.12 -4.25
C PHE A 14 3.06 7.92 -5.10
N SER A 15 2.06 7.10 -5.47
CA SER A 15 2.25 5.95 -6.36
C SER A 15 2.79 6.38 -7.73
N GLY A 16 2.29 7.48 -8.29
CA GLY A 16 2.80 8.03 -9.54
C GLY A 16 4.27 8.48 -9.44
N GLN A 17 4.62 9.18 -8.35
CA GLN A 17 6.00 9.59 -8.08
C GLN A 17 6.92 8.38 -7.92
N PHE A 18 6.45 7.35 -7.21
CA PHE A 18 7.19 6.11 -7.01
C PHE A 18 7.49 5.42 -8.34
N SER A 19 6.47 5.25 -9.20
CA SER A 19 6.65 4.66 -10.52
C SER A 19 7.64 5.45 -11.38
N ALA A 20 7.53 6.78 -11.41
CA ALA A 20 8.43 7.64 -12.17
C ALA A 20 9.89 7.56 -11.67
N ARG A 21 10.08 7.46 -10.35
CA ARG A 21 11.41 7.45 -9.72
C ARG A 21 12.11 6.10 -9.84
N TYR A 22 11.39 5.00 -9.67
CA TYR A 22 11.98 3.66 -9.55
C TYR A 22 11.74 2.77 -10.77
N GLY A 23 10.93 3.19 -11.74
CA GLY A 23 10.60 2.38 -12.92
C GLY A 23 9.73 1.16 -12.61
N VAL A 24 9.04 1.18 -11.46
CA VAL A 24 8.19 0.08 -10.97
C VAL A 24 6.74 0.39 -11.30
N ARG A 25 6.01 -0.57 -11.88
CA ARG A 25 4.58 -0.42 -12.15
C ARG A 25 3.80 -0.52 -10.84
N VAL A 26 2.98 0.47 -10.52
CA VAL A 26 2.09 0.42 -9.36
C VAL A 26 0.65 0.24 -9.82
N ILE A 27 0.06 -0.91 -9.48
CA ILE A 27 -1.38 -1.15 -9.60
C ILE A 27 -2.03 -0.62 -8.33
N ARG A 28 -3.13 0.12 -8.49
CA ARG A 28 -3.88 0.70 -7.37
C ARG A 28 -5.30 0.16 -7.39
N GLN A 29 -5.73 -0.34 -6.24
CA GLN A 29 -7.11 -0.72 -5.96
C GLN A 29 -7.55 0.04 -4.71
N VAL A 30 -8.05 1.24 -4.92
CA VAL A 30 -8.43 2.13 -3.82
C VAL A 30 -9.94 2.30 -3.86
N ASP A 31 -10.62 1.62 -2.95
CA ASP A 31 -12.06 1.76 -2.74
C ASP A 31 -12.28 2.88 -1.72
N ALA A 32 -12.43 4.09 -2.26
CA ALA A 32 -12.38 5.35 -1.53
C ALA A 32 -13.74 5.84 -1.03
N ASP A 33 -14.83 5.30 -1.59
CA ASP A 33 -16.14 5.96 -1.58
C ASP A 33 -16.82 5.98 -0.20
N ASP A 34 -16.14 5.52 0.85
CA ASP A 34 -16.74 5.41 2.18
C ASP A 34 -15.72 5.43 3.34
N ILE A 35 -14.47 5.86 3.11
CA ILE A 35 -13.43 5.87 4.15
C ILE A 35 -13.09 7.32 4.55
N ASP A 36 -13.82 7.82 5.54
CA ASP A 36 -13.49 9.08 6.21
C ASP A 36 -12.51 8.81 7.36
N PHE A 37 -11.24 9.12 7.12
CA PHE A 37 -10.21 9.00 8.13
C PHE A 37 -10.07 10.31 8.92
N GLN A 38 -10.00 10.20 10.24
CA GLN A 38 -9.44 11.27 11.06
C GLN A 38 -8.02 11.60 10.56
N PRO A 39 -7.62 12.89 10.49
CA PRO A 39 -6.34 13.31 9.89
C PRO A 39 -5.11 12.57 10.44
N GLU A 40 -5.10 12.26 11.74
CA GLU A 40 -4.03 11.53 12.39
C GLU A 40 -3.94 10.09 11.88
N THR A 41 -5.09 9.45 11.66
CA THR A 41 -5.16 8.07 11.14
C THR A 41 -4.70 8.03 9.68
N ALA A 42 -5.15 8.98 8.87
CA ALA A 42 -4.71 9.13 7.49
C ALA A 42 -3.18 9.28 7.41
N THR A 43 -2.60 10.09 8.31
CA THR A 43 -1.14 10.28 8.43
C THR A 43 -0.42 8.98 8.75
N VAL A 44 -0.92 8.21 9.73
CA VAL A 44 -0.31 6.93 10.12
C VAL A 44 -0.37 5.94 8.97
N VAL A 45 -1.53 5.78 8.33
CA VAL A 45 -1.71 4.87 7.18
C VAL A 45 -0.77 5.27 6.05
N PHE A 46 -0.70 6.55 5.72
CA PHE A 46 0.16 7.02 4.64
C PHE A 46 1.64 6.74 4.92
N ARG A 47 2.09 6.90 6.18
CA ARG A 47 3.46 6.53 6.58
C ARG A 47 3.75 5.04 6.41
N VAL A 48 2.78 4.17 6.72
CA VAL A 48 2.91 2.71 6.50
C VAL A 48 3.10 2.41 5.01
N VAL A 49 2.29 3.02 4.14
CA VAL A 49 2.42 2.87 2.67
C VAL A 49 3.78 3.37 2.19
N GLN A 50 4.22 4.54 2.66
CA GLN A 50 5.51 5.12 2.28
C GLN A 50 6.67 4.19 2.65
N GLU A 51 6.69 3.66 3.87
CA GLU A 51 7.76 2.78 4.32
C GLU A 51 7.74 1.42 3.61
N ALA A 52 6.57 0.82 3.40
CA ALA A 52 6.43 -0.42 2.65
C ALA A 52 6.98 -0.29 1.21
N MET A 53 6.55 0.75 0.49
CA MET A 53 7.04 1.02 -0.87
C MET A 53 8.54 1.35 -0.88
N SER A 54 9.04 2.05 0.15
CA SER A 54 10.48 2.32 0.27
C SER A 54 11.29 1.03 0.43
N ASN A 55 10.80 0.08 1.23
CA ASN A 55 11.44 -1.22 1.39
C ASN A 55 11.41 -2.03 0.09
N ILE A 56 10.31 -2.00 -0.65
CA ILE A 56 10.23 -2.61 -1.98
C ILE A 56 11.29 -2.02 -2.92
N ALA A 57 11.39 -0.69 -3.01
CA ALA A 57 12.37 -0.03 -3.87
C ALA A 57 13.82 -0.38 -3.52
N ARG A 58 14.13 -0.52 -2.22
CA ARG A 58 15.48 -0.84 -1.77
C ARG A 58 15.83 -2.33 -1.92
N HIS A 59 14.86 -3.22 -1.77
CA HIS A 59 15.15 -4.63 -1.49
C HIS A 59 14.54 -5.63 -2.47
N SER A 60 13.35 -5.39 -3.02
CA SER A 60 12.58 -6.41 -3.74
C SER A 60 13.12 -6.73 -5.14
N GLY A 61 13.60 -5.71 -5.87
CA GLY A 61 13.82 -5.81 -7.32
C GLY A 61 12.53 -6.10 -8.12
N ALA A 62 11.36 -5.87 -7.54
CA ALA A 62 10.07 -6.14 -8.15
C ALA A 62 9.79 -5.18 -9.33
N PRO A 63 9.34 -5.68 -10.49
CA PRO A 63 8.85 -4.82 -11.57
C PRO A 63 7.46 -4.24 -11.28
N GLU A 64 6.72 -4.81 -10.32
CA GLU A 64 5.35 -4.44 -10.03
C GLU A 64 5.01 -4.46 -8.54
N VAL A 65 4.13 -3.54 -8.13
CA VAL A 65 3.56 -3.42 -6.79
C VAL A 65 2.05 -3.25 -6.89
N MET A 66 1.31 -3.93 -6.03
CA MET A 66 -0.10 -3.71 -5.77
C MET A 66 -0.26 -2.87 -4.50
N LEU A 67 -0.96 -1.75 -4.59
CA LEU A 67 -1.44 -0.97 -3.46
C LEU A 67 -2.96 -1.08 -3.39
N GLU A 68 -3.46 -1.65 -2.30
CA GLU A 68 -4.88 -1.76 -2.01
C GLU A 68 -5.21 -0.97 -0.74
N ILE A 69 -6.28 -0.17 -0.82
CA ILE A 69 -6.87 0.50 0.34
C ILE A 69 -8.37 0.26 0.22
N ALA A 70 -8.94 -0.50 1.14
CA ALA A 70 -10.32 -0.93 1.08
C ALA A 70 -10.97 -0.88 2.45
N ARG A 71 -12.29 -0.65 2.47
CA ARG A 71 -13.09 -0.72 3.69
C ARG A 71 -13.55 -2.16 3.91
N ASP A 72 -13.37 -2.67 5.13
CA ASP A 72 -13.91 -3.95 5.59
C ASP A 72 -14.76 -3.69 6.84
N GLY A 73 -16.04 -3.36 6.62
CA GLY A 73 -16.97 -2.97 7.67
C GLY A 73 -16.48 -1.74 8.48
N PRO A 74 -16.18 -1.87 9.78
CA PRO A 74 -15.62 -0.79 10.59
C PRO A 74 -14.10 -0.61 10.40
N ASN A 75 -13.44 -1.53 9.69
CA ASN A 75 -12.00 -1.52 9.52
C ASN A 75 -11.61 -0.93 8.17
N CYS A 76 -10.38 -0.44 8.09
CA CYS A 76 -9.72 -0.21 6.82
C CYS A 76 -8.55 -1.19 6.68
N ILE A 77 -8.50 -1.85 5.53
CA ILE A 77 -7.42 -2.74 5.14
C ILE A 77 -6.53 -1.99 4.16
N VAL A 78 -5.23 -1.99 4.46
CA VAL A 78 -4.21 -1.41 3.61
C VAL A 78 -3.23 -2.53 3.29
N SER A 79 -3.12 -2.87 2.00
CA SER A 79 -2.23 -3.91 1.52
C SER A 79 -1.23 -3.32 0.54
N VAL A 80 0.05 -3.65 0.75
CA VAL A 80 1.13 -3.34 -0.18
C VAL A 80 1.85 -4.63 -0.48
N ALA A 81 1.73 -5.11 -1.72
CA ALA A 81 2.30 -6.38 -2.14
C ALA A 81 3.19 -6.18 -3.37
N ASP A 82 4.39 -6.74 -3.35
CA ASP A 82 5.29 -6.78 -4.50
C ASP A 82 5.48 -8.22 -4.99
N ASN A 83 5.90 -8.37 -6.25
CA ASN A 83 6.23 -9.66 -6.86
C ASN A 83 7.75 -9.88 -6.97
N GLY A 84 8.53 -9.27 -6.08
CA GLY A 84 9.98 -9.36 -6.07
C GLY A 84 10.51 -10.57 -5.30
N ARG A 85 11.82 -10.53 -5.00
CA ARG A 85 12.56 -11.66 -4.41
C ARG A 85 12.30 -11.91 -2.91
N GLY A 86 11.43 -11.11 -2.28
CA GLY A 86 11.19 -11.13 -0.83
C GLY A 86 12.40 -10.71 0.02
N CYS A 87 12.24 -10.70 1.34
CA CYS A 87 13.33 -10.45 2.28
C CYS A 87 14.12 -11.74 2.54
N ALA A 88 15.44 -11.73 2.29
CA ALA A 88 16.34 -12.86 2.63
C ALA A 88 16.49 -13.10 4.15
N SER A 89 15.88 -12.25 4.97
CA SER A 89 15.95 -12.26 6.42
C SER A 89 14.63 -12.75 6.99
N ASP A 90 14.51 -14.06 7.11
CA ASP A 90 13.80 -14.86 8.12
C ASP A 90 13.10 -16.04 7.44
N LYS A 91 13.74 -17.21 7.44
CA LYS A 91 13.09 -18.51 7.16
C LYS A 91 12.15 -18.87 8.31
N ARG A 92 11.21 -17.97 8.64
CA ARG A 92 10.09 -18.29 9.51
C ARG A 92 8.86 -18.45 8.63
N PRO A 93 8.11 -19.55 8.77
CA PRO A 93 6.88 -19.75 8.00
C PRO A 93 5.98 -18.54 8.23
N ALA A 94 5.43 -18.01 7.13
CA ALA A 94 4.52 -16.87 7.13
C ALA A 94 3.40 -17.11 8.15
N ARG A 95 3.48 -16.43 9.30
CA ARG A 95 2.36 -16.38 10.24
C ARG A 95 1.35 -15.40 9.65
N ASN A 96 0.27 -15.97 9.12
CA ASN A 96 -0.95 -15.30 8.66
C ASN A 96 -0.71 -14.07 7.78
N SER A 97 -0.36 -14.30 6.51
CA SER A 97 -0.76 -13.38 5.45
C SER A 97 -2.29 -13.41 5.38
N PHE A 98 -2.94 -12.33 5.77
CA PHE A 98 -4.35 -12.11 5.42
C PHE A 98 -4.43 -12.08 3.90
N ALA A 99 -5.03 -13.12 3.32
CA ALA A 99 -5.41 -13.12 1.92
C ALA A 99 -6.71 -12.33 1.81
N PRO A 100 -6.81 -11.26 0.99
CA PRO A 100 -8.09 -10.66 0.71
C PRO A 100 -8.98 -11.73 0.07
N ALA A 101 -10.13 -11.98 0.69
CA ALA A 101 -11.11 -12.92 0.19
C ALA A 101 -11.67 -12.36 -1.12
N GLY A 102 -11.41 -13.07 -2.23
CA GLY A 102 -11.99 -12.75 -3.52
C GLY A 102 -13.52 -12.65 -3.39
N HIS A 103 -14.06 -11.48 -3.70
CA HIS A 103 -15.49 -11.31 -3.90
C HIS A 103 -15.86 -11.88 -5.27
N ALA A 104 -16.76 -12.86 -5.25
CA ALA A 104 -17.55 -13.32 -6.38
C ALA A 104 -19.00 -12.84 -6.20
#